data_AF-A0AAU5QJ78-F1
#
_entry.id   AF-A0AAU5QJ78-F1
#
_cell.length_a   1.000
_cell.length_b   1.000
_cell.length_c   1.000
_cell.angle_alpha   90.00
_cell.angle_beta   90.00
_cell.angle_gamma   90.00
#
_symmetry.space_group_name_H-M   'P 1'
#
loop_
_entity.id
_entity.type
_entity.pdbx_description
1 polymer ?
#
loop_
_entity_poly.entity_id
_entity_poly.type
_entity_poly.pdbx_seq_one_letter_code
_entity_poly.pdbx_strand_id
1 'polypeptide(L)'
;MDSSGSTALARNWYFNLVLQDVMTEEQSDALAQLASFHDGRISLVESPERSWFTCSFEAETMTQAIADALARFKDLPSVLVQSVELDPIALEYNGMATPAVVRVPE
;
A
#
# COMPACT_ATOMS: atom_id res chain seq x y z
N MET A 1 10.19 25.75 30.32
CA MET A 1 9.01 24.93 29.96
C MET A 1 9.36 24.28 28.65
N ASP A 2 9.88 23.06 28.71
CA ASP A 2 10.22 22.29 27.53
C ASP A 2 8.92 21.73 26.96
N SER A 3 8.44 22.32 25.87
CA SER A 3 7.41 21.71 25.03
C SER A 3 8.06 20.55 24.29
N SER A 4 8.13 19.38 24.94
CA SER A 4 8.33 18.12 24.25
C SER A 4 7.06 17.78 23.48
N GLY A 5 6.85 18.47 22.36
CA GLY A 5 5.99 17.96 21.29
C GLY A 5 6.65 16.68 20.80
N SER A 6 6.09 15.53 21.16
CA SER A 6 6.51 14.25 20.59
C SER A 6 6.25 14.32 19.08
N THR A 7 7.27 14.66 18.29
CA THR A 7 7.30 14.32 16.88
C THR A 7 7.21 12.81 16.83
N ALA A 8 6.04 12.28 16.46
CA ALA A 8 5.93 10.88 16.12
C ALA A 8 6.97 10.63 15.02
N LEU A 9 8.00 9.84 15.30
CA LEU A 9 9.03 9.58 14.31
C LEU A 9 8.37 8.81 13.16
N ALA A 10 8.42 9.40 11.96
CA ALA A 10 7.95 8.73 10.76
C ALA A 10 8.64 7.37 10.65
N ARG A 11 7.86 6.35 10.32
CA ARG A 11 8.35 4.99 10.12
C ARG A 11 7.88 4.46 8.79
N ASN A 12 8.56 3.44 8.29
CA ASN A 12 8.16 2.81 7.05
C ASN A 12 7.03 1.81 7.27
N TRP A 13 5.97 1.92 6.47
CA TRP A 13 4.79 1.08 6.53
C TRP A 13 4.71 0.19 5.30
N TYR A 14 4.47 -1.10 5.53
CA TYR A 14 4.35 -2.10 4.48
C TYR A 14 2.90 -2.56 4.33
N PHE A 15 2.39 -2.60 3.11
CA PHE A 15 1.04 -3.08 2.82
C PHE A 15 0.90 -3.41 1.33
N ASN A 16 -0.14 -4.14 0.99
CA ASN A 16 -0.48 -4.48 -0.40
C ASN A 16 -1.74 -3.71 -0.82
N LEU A 17 -1.71 -3.08 -2.00
CA LEU A 17 -2.89 -2.53 -2.67
C LEU A 17 -3.34 -3.51 -3.73
N VAL A 18 -4.43 -4.18 -3.45
CA VAL A 18 -5.00 -5.20 -4.33
C VAL A 18 -5.84 -4.52 -5.39
N LEU A 19 -5.70 -4.97 -6.63
CA LEU A 19 -6.52 -4.49 -7.72
C LEU A 19 -7.80 -5.31 -7.86
N GLN A 20 -8.86 -4.65 -8.33
CA GLN A 20 -10.14 -5.29 -8.62
C GLN A 20 -10.02 -6.33 -9.74
N ASP A 21 -9.20 -6.01 -10.75
CA ASP A 21 -8.98 -6.83 -11.93
C ASP A 21 -7.47 -7.04 -12.13
N VAL A 22 -7.11 -8.14 -12.79
CA VAL A 22 -5.73 -8.36 -13.25
C VAL A 22 -5.38 -7.25 -14.26
N MET A 23 -4.16 -6.71 -14.16
CA MET A 23 -3.73 -5.66 -15.08
C MET A 23 -3.65 -6.19 -16.51
N THR A 24 -4.12 -5.39 -17.46
CA THR A 24 -3.86 -5.64 -18.88
C THR A 24 -2.44 -5.23 -19.25
N GLU A 25 -1.92 -5.77 -20.35
CA GLU A 25 -0.61 -5.35 -20.88
C GLU A 25 -0.55 -3.83 -21.11
N GLU A 26 -1.60 -3.22 -21.65
CA GLU A 26 -1.69 -1.76 -21.85
C GLU A 26 -1.58 -0.97 -20.53
N GLN A 27 -2.22 -1.46 -19.46
CA GLN A 27 -2.12 -0.81 -18.14
C GLN A 27 -0.72 -0.97 -17.54
N SER A 28 -0.07 -2.12 -17.74
CA SER A 28 1.30 -2.38 -17.28
C SER A 28 2.32 -1.52 -18.04
N ASP A 29 2.14 -1.37 -19.35
CA ASP A 29 2.95 -0.49 -20.19
C ASP A 29 2.75 0.99 -19.85
N ALA A 30 1.52 1.39 -19.51
CA ALA A 30 1.24 2.74 -19.02
C ALA A 30 1.93 2.99 -17.68
N LEU A 31 1.84 2.05 -16.74
CA LEU A 31 2.53 2.11 -15.45
C LEU A 31 4.05 2.27 -15.61
N ALA A 32 4.67 1.51 -16.52
CA ALA A 32 6.11 1.57 -16.79
C ALA A 32 6.60 2.93 -17.33
N GLN A 33 5.69 3.82 -17.72
CA GLN A 33 6.00 5.18 -18.16
C GLN A 33 5.84 6.21 -17.03
N LEU A 34 5.21 5.84 -15.90
CA LEU A 34 4.95 6.73 -14.78
C LEU A 34 6.13 6.77 -13.81
N ALA A 35 6.92 7.84 -13.89
CA ALA A 35 8.03 8.08 -12.97
C ALA A 35 7.60 8.07 -11.48
N SER A 36 6.34 8.38 -11.19
CA SER A 36 5.78 8.34 -9.84
C SER A 36 5.71 6.94 -9.23
N PHE A 37 5.92 5.88 -10.01
CA PHE A 37 6.00 4.49 -9.53
C PHE A 37 7.44 3.93 -9.52
N HIS A 38 8.43 4.72 -9.96
CA HIS A 38 9.83 4.27 -10.07
C HIS A 38 10.72 4.68 -8.88
N ASP A 39 10.14 5.21 -7.81
CA ASP A 39 10.87 5.59 -6.58
C ASP A 39 11.14 4.39 -5.64
N GLY A 40 10.75 3.19 -6.05
CA GLY A 40 10.92 1.95 -5.29
C GLY A 40 9.93 1.75 -4.15
N ARG A 41 8.99 2.68 -3.94
CA ARG A 41 7.98 2.60 -2.87
C ARG A 41 6.77 1.77 -3.24
N ILE A 42 6.53 1.59 -4.54
CA ILE A 42 5.43 0.81 -5.09
C ILE A 42 6.01 -0.16 -6.12
N SER A 43 5.69 -1.44 -6.01
CA SER A 43 6.09 -2.45 -7.00
C SER A 43 4.91 -3.33 -7.38
N LEU A 44 4.65 -3.45 -8.68
CA LEU A 44 3.61 -4.32 -9.23
C LEU A 44 4.01 -5.79 -9.06
N VAL A 45 3.07 -6.61 -8.60
CA VAL A 45 3.17 -8.06 -8.57
C VAL A 45 1.93 -8.63 -9.24
N GLU A 46 2.16 -9.59 -10.13
CA GLU A 46 1.10 -10.17 -10.96
C GLU A 46 1.08 -11.69 -10.80
N SER A 47 -0.13 -12.22 -10.80
CA SER A 47 -0.42 -13.64 -10.87
C SER A 47 -1.60 -13.86 -11.83
N PRO A 48 -1.81 -15.09 -12.34
CA PRO A 48 -2.93 -15.36 -13.24
C PRO A 48 -4.30 -15.01 -12.67
N GLU A 49 -4.45 -14.97 -11.34
CA GLU A 49 -5.73 -14.76 -10.67
C GLU A 49 -5.90 -13.34 -10.12
N ARG A 50 -4.81 -12.58 -9.98
CA ARG A 50 -4.81 -11.30 -9.26
C ARG A 50 -3.56 -10.47 -9.57
N SER A 51 -3.72 -9.15 -9.63
CA SER A 51 -2.64 -8.17 -9.58
C SER A 51 -2.72 -7.34 -8.29
N TRP A 52 -1.58 -7.00 -7.71
CA TRP A 52 -1.49 -6.11 -6.56
C TRP A 52 -0.18 -5.35 -6.56
N PHE A 53 -0.15 -4.27 -5.79
CA PHE A 53 1.06 -3.48 -5.57
C PHE A 53 1.56 -3.70 -4.15
N THR A 54 2.81 -4.11 -4.02
CA THR A 54 3.52 -4.06 -2.73
C THR A 54 3.96 -2.62 -2.48
N CYS A 55 3.68 -2.09 -1.30
CA CYS A 55 3.89 -0.69 -0.94
C CYS A 55 4.76 -0.55 0.31
N SER A 56 5.60 0.49 0.32
CA SER A 56 6.58 0.81 1.35
C SER A 56 6.69 2.33 1.47
N PHE A 57 5.97 2.91 2.45
CA PHE A 57 5.86 4.36 2.62
C PHE A 57 6.24 4.82 4.02
N GLU A 58 7.13 5.82 4.07
CA GLU A 58 7.48 6.51 5.30
C GLU A 58 6.37 7.52 5.67
N ALA A 59 5.75 7.31 6.83
CA ALA A 59 4.73 8.22 7.37
C ALA A 59 4.60 8.05 8.89
N GLU A 60 3.96 9.03 9.54
CA GLU A 60 3.65 8.94 10.97
C GLU A 60 2.64 7.83 11.27
N THR A 61 1.68 7.59 10.36
CA THR A 61 0.63 6.60 10.52
C THR A 61 0.45 5.74 9.26
N MET A 62 -0.03 4.51 9.44
CA MET A 62 -0.36 3.63 8.32
C MET A 62 -1.43 4.23 7.42
N THR A 63 -2.44 4.90 8.00
CA THR A 63 -3.51 5.55 7.24
C THR A 63 -2.94 6.62 6.30
N GLN A 64 -1.98 7.42 6.78
CA GLN A 64 -1.29 8.39 5.95
C GLN A 64 -0.47 7.71 4.85
N ALA A 65 0.29 6.66 5.19
CA ALA A 65 1.04 5.88 4.21
C ALA A 65 0.14 5.31 3.08
N ILE A 66 -1.04 4.79 3.43
CA ILE A 66 -2.04 4.31 2.47
C ILE A 66 -2.55 5.47 1.61
N ALA A 67 -2.89 6.61 2.22
CA ALA A 67 -3.39 7.78 1.48
C ALA A 67 -2.35 8.31 0.48
N ASP A 68 -1.07 8.34 0.88
CA ASP A 68 0.04 8.77 0.03
C ASP A 68 0.27 7.81 -1.14
N ALA A 69 0.14 6.49 -0.90
CA ALA A 69 0.19 5.49 -1.97
C ALA A 69 -0.99 5.62 -2.94
N LEU A 70 -2.23 5.73 -2.42
CA LEU A 70 -3.43 5.89 -3.24
C LEU A 70 -3.41 7.18 -4.07
N ALA A 71 -2.77 8.24 -3.58
CA ALA A 71 -2.63 9.48 -4.33
C ALA A 71 -1.85 9.31 -5.65
N ARG A 72 -0.97 8.30 -5.76
CA ARG A 72 -0.21 7.97 -6.99
C ARG A 72 -1.10 7.41 -8.09
N PHE A 73 -2.20 6.75 -7.75
CA PHE A 73 -3.14 6.17 -8.72
C PHE A 73 -3.95 7.22 -9.50
N LYS A 74 -3.89 8.50 -9.10
CA LYS A 74 -4.44 9.60 -9.91
C LYS A 74 -3.78 9.68 -11.29
N ASP A 75 -2.53 9.24 -11.40
CA ASP A 75 -1.78 9.20 -12.67
C ASP A 75 -2.08 7.94 -13.49
N LEU A 76 -2.80 6.95 -12.91
CA LEU A 76 -3.20 5.69 -13.54
C LEU A 76 -4.72 5.42 -13.35
N PRO A 77 -5.59 6.27 -13.93
CA PRO A 77 -7.02 6.28 -13.61
C PRO A 77 -7.79 5.05 -14.10
N SER A 78 -7.20 4.24 -14.99
CA SER A 78 -7.80 3.00 -15.50
C SER A 78 -7.69 1.83 -14.53
N VAL A 79 -6.99 1.98 -13.40
CA VAL A 79 -6.76 0.93 -12.40
C VAL A 79 -7.59 1.20 -11.13
N LEU A 80 -8.30 0.18 -10.67
CA LEU A 80 -9.13 0.25 -9.46
C LEU A 80 -8.52 -0.61 -8.34
N VAL A 81 -8.26 0.02 -7.19
CA VAL A 81 -7.84 -0.67 -5.97
C VAL A 81 -9.09 -1.20 -5.24
N GLN A 82 -9.16 -2.51 -5.02
CA GLN A 82 -10.25 -3.20 -4.34
C GLN A 82 -10.07 -3.24 -2.82
N SER A 83 -8.85 -3.52 -2.34
CA SER A 83 -8.57 -3.68 -0.91
C SER A 83 -7.14 -3.29 -0.55
N VAL A 84 -6.95 -2.97 0.72
CA VAL A 84 -5.62 -2.86 1.36
C VAL A 84 -5.42 -4.10 2.22
N GLU A 85 -4.33 -4.82 2.00
CA GLU A 85 -4.04 -6.06 2.70
C GLU A 85 -2.70 -6.01 3.42
N LEU A 86 -2.65 -6.72 4.55
CA LEU A 86 -1.44 -6.98 5.31
C LEU A 86 -1.16 -8.47 5.25
N ASP A 87 -0.19 -8.86 4.44
CA ASP A 87 0.31 -10.23 4.45
C ASP A 87 1.12 -10.50 5.74
N PRO A 88 1.47 -11.76 6.04
CA PRO A 88 2.22 -12.10 7.24
C PRO A 88 3.54 -11.34 7.39
N ILE A 89 4.21 -11.02 6.27
CA ILE A 89 5.46 -10.28 6.26
C ILE A 89 5.19 -8.83 6.63
N ALA A 90 4.20 -8.20 6.01
CA ALA A 90 3.79 -6.83 6.30
C ALA A 90 3.33 -6.65 7.76
N LEU A 91 2.65 -7.64 8.34
CA LEU A 91 2.28 -7.63 9.77
C LEU A 91 3.51 -7.61 10.66
N GLU A 92 4.48 -8.49 10.40
CA GLU A 92 5.75 -8.53 11.13
C GLU A 92 6.51 -7.21 11.02
N TYR A 93 6.70 -6.69 9.80
CA TYR A 93 7.41 -5.43 9.56
C TYR A 93 6.71 -4.22 10.18
N ASN A 94 5.37 -4.21 10.22
CA ASN A 94 4.61 -3.15 10.86
C ASN A 94 4.56 -3.29 12.39
N GLY A 95 5.16 -4.35 12.97
CA GLY A 95 5.09 -4.63 14.40
C GLY A 95 3.66 -4.91 14.87
N MET A 96 2.83 -5.46 14.00
CA MET A 96 1.45 -5.86 14.30
C MET A 96 1.44 -7.36 14.58
N ALA A 97 0.97 -7.75 15.78
CA ALA A 97 0.61 -9.14 16.00
C ALA A 97 -0.54 -9.52 15.03
N THR A 98 -0.58 -10.79 14.63
CA THR A 98 -1.51 -11.38 13.65
C THR A 98 -2.93 -10.80 13.73
N PRO A 99 -3.68 -10.72 12.61
CA PRO A 99 -5.00 -10.09 12.60
C PRO A 99 -5.87 -10.84 13.60
N ALA A 100 -6.28 -10.18 14.67
CA ALA A 100 -7.40 -10.66 15.46
C ALA A 100 -8.62 -10.56 14.54
N VAL A 101 -8.98 -11.66 13.90
CA VAL A 101 -10.25 -11.78 13.18
C VAL A 101 -11.34 -11.70 14.24
N VAL A 102 -11.82 -10.48 14.53
CA VAL A 102 -13.01 -10.28 15.34
C VAL A 102 -14.20 -10.66 14.45
N ARG A 103 -14.73 -11.87 14.63
CA ARG A 103 -16.05 -12.19 14.07
C ARG A 103 -17.07 -11.29 14.77
N VAL A 104 -17.93 -10.64 13.99
CA VAL A 104 -19.10 -9.96 14.52
C VAL A 104 -19.99 -11.03 15.17
N PRO A 105 -20.48 -10.84 16.42
CA PRO A 105 -21.43 -11.77 17.03
C PRO A 105 -22.68 -11.89 16.14
N GLU A 106 -23.19 -13.12 16.00
CA GLU A 106 -24.49 -13.38 15.33
C GLU A 106 -25.64 -12.60 15.97
#